data_AF-A0A081N634-F1
#
_entry.id   AF-A0A081N634-F1
#
_cell.length_a   1.000
_cell.length_b   1.000
_cell.length_c   1.000
_cell.angle_alpha   90.00
_cell.angle_beta   90.00
_cell.angle_gamma   90.00
#
_symmetry.space_group_name_H-M   'P 1'
#
loop_
_entity.id
_entity.type
_entity.pdbx_description
1 polymer ?
#
loop_
_entity_poly.entity_id
_entity_poly.type
_entity_poly.pdbx_seq_one_letter_code
_entity_poly.pdbx_strand_id
1 'polypeptide(L)'
;MGSELIASSCSRVVVGLGKTGLSCVRYLSSKQLPFKVMDTRDQPPGIDQLRKEFPDVEVHTGGFNQNWLNSADELVVSPGIAVAEPAIAEAIVAGAHVVGDIELFCREAKAPIVAITGSNGKSTVTTLLGEMAEEAGLSVGVGGNIGIPALELLEDGGKELYILELSSFQLETTHSLEAAAATVLNLSPDHMDRYPSMVEYHQAKQRIYKGCKSAVYNKQDALTTPLLPVAVSGVAFTAGKPDLNDYGLLQEGDTTWLCKGVERLLDCSQMKLCGQHNQTNALSALALGEQVGIPLSAMLEVLKRFTGLKHRCEWVAERDGVVWINDSKATNVGATVAAIEGLGSTIKGKLVLIAGGDGKDADFSDLEQPVSQYVRTLVLMGRDAPAIEQAVEHSVSSEYARDLGEAIAASARASQPGDIVLLAPACASFDMFASFEQRGDLFRQQVVEFLGIDRQELP
;
A
#
# COMPACT_ATOMS: atom_id res chain seq x y z
N MET A 1 50.86 -4.40 -0.45
CA MET A 1 50.53 -3.78 0.85
C MET A 1 49.06 -4.04 1.09
N GLY A 2 48.76 -4.91 2.05
CA GLY A 2 47.42 -5.43 2.28
C GLY A 2 46.49 -4.35 2.83
N SER A 3 45.29 -4.28 2.28
CA SER A 3 44.17 -3.60 2.92
C SER A 3 43.69 -4.48 4.07
N GLU A 4 43.96 -4.08 5.31
CA GLU A 4 43.32 -4.62 6.50
C GLU A 4 41.81 -4.44 6.35
N LEU A 5 41.10 -5.53 6.00
CA LEU A 5 39.68 -5.66 6.29
C LEU A 5 39.56 -5.70 7.81
N ILE A 6 39.11 -4.60 8.40
CA ILE A 6 38.60 -4.63 9.78
C ILE A 6 37.36 -5.53 9.71
N ALA A 7 37.52 -6.81 10.04
CA ALA A 7 36.39 -7.70 10.29
C ALA A 7 35.58 -7.05 11.42
N SER A 8 34.40 -6.54 11.08
CA SER A 8 33.48 -5.99 12.06
C SER A 8 33.21 -7.08 13.10
N SER A 9 33.59 -6.86 14.35
CA SER A 9 33.32 -7.77 15.47
C SER A 9 31.84 -7.77 15.88
N CYS A 10 30.98 -7.13 15.10
CA CYS A 10 29.56 -6.95 15.37
C CYS A 10 28.78 -8.23 15.03
N SER A 11 28.25 -8.87 16.06
CA SER A 11 27.37 -10.03 16.01
C SER A 11 25.97 -9.61 15.53
N ARG A 12 25.52 -10.20 14.41
CA ARG A 12 24.20 -9.90 13.82
C ARG A 12 23.28 -11.11 13.83
N VAL A 13 22.01 -10.86 14.07
CA VAL A 13 20.96 -11.87 13.93
C VAL A 13 19.84 -11.31 13.06
N VAL A 14 19.55 -11.99 11.94
CA VAL A 14 18.34 -11.75 11.15
C VAL A 14 17.19 -12.50 11.81
N VAL A 15 16.16 -11.78 12.24
CA VAL A 15 14.99 -12.32 12.94
C VAL A 15 13.80 -12.27 11.99
N GLY A 16 13.37 -13.44 11.54
CA GLY A 16 12.32 -13.64 10.54
C GLY A 16 12.87 -13.77 9.12
N LEU A 17 12.53 -14.88 8.47
CA LEU A 17 12.77 -15.15 7.06
C LEU A 17 11.57 -14.69 6.21
N GLY A 18 11.33 -15.31 5.05
CA GLY A 18 10.50 -14.76 3.98
C GLY A 18 11.32 -13.95 2.99
N LYS A 19 10.63 -13.28 2.04
CA LYS A 19 11.30 -12.51 0.97
C LYS A 19 12.23 -11.43 1.53
N THR A 20 11.74 -10.64 2.49
CA THR A 20 12.52 -9.58 3.14
C THR A 20 13.68 -10.12 3.97
N GLY A 21 13.47 -11.18 4.76
CA GLY A 21 14.56 -11.78 5.52
C GLY A 21 15.66 -12.35 4.61
N LEU A 22 15.27 -12.97 3.50
CA LEU A 22 16.22 -13.48 2.51
C LEU A 22 16.99 -12.34 1.80
N SER A 23 16.37 -11.20 1.52
CA SER A 23 17.10 -10.05 0.98
C SER A 23 18.10 -9.47 1.97
N CYS A 24 17.78 -9.44 3.27
CA CYS A 24 18.74 -9.11 4.33
C CYS A 24 19.92 -10.08 4.36
N VAL A 25 19.67 -11.38 4.26
CA VAL A 25 20.71 -12.43 4.20
C VAL A 25 21.64 -12.22 3.00
N ARG A 26 21.07 -12.01 1.81
CA ARG A 26 21.84 -11.71 0.59
C ARG A 26 22.69 -10.45 0.74
N TYR A 27 22.09 -9.39 1.26
CA TYR A 27 22.77 -8.12 1.50
C TYR A 27 23.96 -8.29 2.46
N LEU A 28 23.74 -8.84 3.65
CA LEU A 28 24.79 -9.03 4.65
C LEU A 28 25.92 -9.95 4.12
N SER A 29 25.55 -11.00 3.38
CA SER A 29 26.51 -11.89 2.72
C SER A 29 27.33 -11.16 1.64
N SER A 30 26.70 -10.32 0.81
CA SER A 30 27.40 -9.52 -0.20
C SER A 30 28.41 -8.54 0.40
N LYS A 31 28.15 -8.07 1.62
CA LYS A 31 29.03 -7.21 2.42
C LYS A 31 30.07 -7.99 3.23
N GLN A 32 30.06 -9.32 3.17
CA GLN A 32 30.92 -10.21 3.96
C GLN A 32 30.80 -9.95 5.47
N LEU A 33 29.61 -9.55 5.93
CA LEU A 33 29.32 -9.35 7.34
C LEU A 33 28.90 -10.68 7.98
N PRO A 34 29.37 -11.02 9.19
CA PRO A 34 28.94 -12.22 9.89
C PRO A 34 27.52 -12.03 10.42
N PHE A 35 26.67 -13.05 10.24
CA PHE A 35 25.30 -13.06 10.78
C PHE A 35 24.80 -14.49 11.02
N LYS A 36 23.76 -14.60 11.85
CA LYS A 36 22.93 -15.80 12.00
C LYS A 36 21.49 -15.49 11.61
N VAL A 37 20.69 -16.53 11.38
CA VAL A 37 19.26 -16.36 11.01
C VAL A 37 18.39 -17.14 11.98
N MET A 38 17.31 -16.52 12.44
CA MET A 38 16.29 -17.21 13.22
C MET A 38 14.88 -16.93 12.72
N ASP A 39 13.99 -17.89 12.88
CA ASP A 39 12.56 -17.73 12.60
C ASP A 39 11.73 -18.52 13.62
N THR A 40 10.61 -17.96 14.04
CA THR A 40 9.72 -18.60 15.02
C THR A 40 8.94 -19.78 14.43
N ARG A 41 8.83 -19.87 13.10
CA ARG A 41 8.18 -20.98 12.40
C ARG A 41 9.16 -22.14 12.22
N ASP A 42 8.65 -23.37 12.24
CA ASP A 42 9.46 -24.57 11.97
C ASP A 42 9.95 -24.64 10.52
N GLN A 43 9.11 -24.19 9.57
CA GLN A 43 9.38 -24.19 8.14
C GLN A 43 9.04 -22.82 7.54
N PRO A 44 9.90 -21.81 7.75
CA PRO A 44 9.61 -20.48 7.26
C PRO A 44 9.79 -20.37 5.74
N PRO A 45 9.03 -19.52 5.05
CA PRO A 45 9.20 -19.31 3.61
C PRO A 45 10.63 -18.88 3.27
N GLY A 46 11.22 -19.49 2.24
CA GLY A 46 12.59 -19.21 1.80
C GLY A 46 13.69 -20.03 2.49
N ILE A 47 13.36 -20.92 3.44
CA ILE A 47 14.36 -21.72 4.16
C ILE A 47 15.20 -22.62 3.24
N ASP A 48 14.57 -23.29 2.29
CA ASP A 48 15.26 -24.16 1.33
C ASP A 48 16.19 -23.35 0.42
N GLN A 49 15.75 -22.13 0.05
CA GLN A 49 16.54 -21.20 -0.75
C GLN A 49 17.76 -20.71 0.03
N LEU A 50 17.58 -20.31 1.30
CA LEU A 50 18.67 -19.92 2.18
C LEU A 50 19.69 -21.05 2.34
N ARG A 51 19.24 -22.28 2.67
CA ARG A 51 20.14 -23.43 2.85
C ARG A 51 20.91 -23.77 1.58
N LYS A 52 20.32 -23.54 0.41
CA LYS A 52 20.96 -23.77 -0.89
C LYS A 52 21.97 -22.67 -1.24
N GLU A 53 21.60 -21.39 -1.06
CA GLU A 53 22.43 -20.24 -1.44
C GLU A 53 23.53 -19.93 -0.41
N PHE A 54 23.28 -20.21 0.87
CA PHE A 54 24.14 -19.87 2.01
C PHE A 54 24.23 -21.03 3.01
N PRO A 55 24.84 -22.18 2.63
CA PRO A 55 24.88 -23.39 3.45
C PRO A 55 25.64 -23.24 4.77
N ASP A 56 26.55 -22.27 4.85
CA ASP A 56 27.39 -22.01 6.03
C ASP A 56 26.74 -21.08 7.06
N VAL A 57 25.57 -20.50 6.75
CA VAL A 57 24.84 -19.62 7.68
C VAL A 57 24.14 -20.48 8.73
N GLU A 58 24.41 -20.19 10.01
CA GLU A 58 23.70 -20.83 11.12
C GLU A 58 22.22 -20.38 11.14
N VAL A 59 21.30 -21.36 11.18
CA VAL A 59 19.86 -21.11 11.22
C VAL A 59 19.18 -21.79 12.40
N HIS A 60 18.32 -21.05 13.10
CA HIS A 60 17.44 -21.57 14.14
C HIS A 60 15.96 -21.40 13.75
N THR A 61 15.16 -22.45 13.84
CA THR A 61 13.72 -22.45 13.52
C THR A 61 12.91 -23.00 14.69
N GLY A 62 11.62 -22.65 14.75
CA GLY A 62 10.69 -23.19 15.76
C GLY A 62 10.70 -22.44 17.10
N GLY A 63 11.21 -21.20 17.13
CA GLY A 63 11.16 -20.35 18.32
C GLY A 63 12.24 -19.27 18.34
N PHE A 64 12.29 -18.51 19.42
CA PHE A 64 13.38 -17.57 19.69
C PHE A 64 14.53 -18.26 20.41
N ASN A 65 15.75 -18.05 19.92
CA ASN A 65 16.96 -18.45 20.63
C ASN A 65 17.48 -17.27 21.47
N GLN A 66 17.13 -17.25 22.76
CA GLN A 66 17.45 -16.12 23.64
C GLN A 66 18.96 -15.87 23.77
N ASN A 67 19.79 -16.93 23.72
CA ASN A 67 21.24 -16.78 23.78
C ASN A 67 21.76 -16.02 22.56
N TRP A 68 21.22 -16.30 21.37
CA TRP A 68 21.60 -15.58 20.16
C TRP A 68 21.17 -14.12 20.24
N LEU A 69 19.91 -13.87 20.64
CA LEU A 69 19.37 -12.52 20.77
C LEU A 69 20.16 -11.66 21.78
N ASN A 70 20.43 -12.19 22.98
CA ASN A 70 21.14 -11.46 24.03
C ASN A 70 22.64 -11.25 23.73
N SER A 71 23.20 -12.02 22.80
CA SER A 71 24.61 -11.90 22.36
C SER A 71 24.79 -11.08 21.07
N ALA A 72 23.70 -10.61 20.47
CA ALA A 72 23.73 -9.84 19.25
C ALA A 72 24.00 -8.36 19.54
N ASP A 73 24.91 -7.76 18.78
CA ASP A 73 25.10 -6.31 18.79
C ASP A 73 24.00 -5.63 17.95
N GLU A 74 23.54 -6.29 16.88
CA GLU A 74 22.49 -5.78 15.99
C GLU A 74 21.50 -6.89 15.57
N LEU A 75 20.21 -6.61 15.75
CA LEU A 75 19.11 -7.46 15.31
C LEU A 75 18.48 -6.85 14.06
N VAL A 76 18.46 -7.61 12.96
CA VAL A 76 17.76 -7.25 11.72
C VAL A 76 16.38 -7.90 11.75
N VAL A 77 15.39 -7.17 12.24
CA VAL A 77 14.05 -7.70 12.52
C VAL A 77 13.13 -7.47 11.32
N SER A 78 12.58 -8.58 10.80
CA SER A 78 11.58 -8.57 9.74
C SER A 78 10.33 -7.79 10.20
N PRO A 79 9.70 -6.99 9.32
CA PRO A 79 8.55 -6.18 9.69
C PRO A 79 7.34 -7.00 10.14
N GLY A 80 7.29 -8.31 9.87
CA GLY A 80 6.22 -9.19 10.37
C GLY A 80 6.33 -9.56 11.86
N ILE A 81 7.44 -9.24 12.52
CA ILE A 81 7.68 -9.55 13.93
C ILE A 81 7.62 -8.24 14.72
N ALA A 82 6.86 -8.25 15.82
CA ALA A 82 6.74 -7.09 16.69
C ALA A 82 8.04 -6.88 17.48
N VAL A 83 8.55 -5.65 17.50
CA VAL A 83 9.73 -5.31 18.33
C VAL A 83 9.40 -5.42 19.83
N ALA A 84 8.11 -5.31 20.18
CA ALA A 84 7.60 -5.50 21.53
C ALA A 84 7.54 -6.96 21.99
N GLU A 85 7.87 -7.94 21.13
CA GLU A 85 7.98 -9.34 21.54
C GLU A 85 8.94 -9.45 22.74
N PRO A 86 8.56 -10.15 23.83
CA PRO A 86 9.35 -10.17 25.06
C PRO A 86 10.82 -10.53 24.85
N ALA A 87 11.10 -11.50 23.96
CA ALA A 87 12.44 -11.94 23.64
C ALA A 87 13.30 -10.84 22.97
N ILE A 88 12.69 -10.03 22.10
CA ILE A 88 13.36 -8.90 21.41
C ILE A 88 13.51 -7.72 22.37
N ALA A 89 12.47 -7.42 23.15
CA ALA A 89 12.52 -6.37 24.17
C ALA A 89 13.63 -6.63 25.20
N GLU A 90 13.81 -7.88 25.64
CA GLU A 90 14.92 -8.28 26.53
C GLU A 90 16.29 -8.03 25.88
N ALA A 91 16.44 -8.38 24.59
CA ALA A 91 17.69 -8.16 23.85
C ALA A 91 18.01 -6.66 23.69
N ILE A 92 17.00 -5.81 23.46
CA ILE A 92 17.18 -4.35 23.44
C ILE A 92 17.69 -3.85 24.80
N VAL A 93 17.10 -4.33 25.91
CA VAL A 93 17.56 -4.00 27.26
C VAL A 93 18.99 -4.49 27.52
N ALA A 94 19.38 -5.61 26.92
CA ALA A 94 20.74 -6.14 26.95
C ALA A 94 21.74 -5.36 26.07
N GLY A 95 21.28 -4.39 25.28
CA GLY A 95 22.10 -3.49 24.46
C GLY A 95 22.06 -3.73 22.96
N ALA A 96 21.26 -4.67 22.48
CA ALA A 96 21.14 -4.94 21.05
C ALA A 96 20.48 -3.79 20.30
N HIS A 97 21.08 -3.36 19.19
CA HIS A 97 20.49 -2.39 18.28
C HIS A 97 19.49 -3.08 17.34
N VAL A 98 18.24 -2.65 17.34
CA VAL A 98 17.21 -3.22 16.45
C VAL A 98 17.05 -2.37 15.21
N VAL A 99 17.16 -3.00 14.04
CA VAL A 99 17.05 -2.38 12.72
C VAL A 99 16.20 -3.23 11.78
N GLY A 100 15.66 -2.61 10.74
CA GLY A 100 14.92 -3.30 9.66
C GLY A 100 15.70 -3.38 8.36
N ASP A 101 15.10 -4.00 7.35
CA ASP A 101 15.60 -4.02 5.97
C ASP A 101 15.73 -2.60 5.40
N ILE A 102 14.77 -1.73 5.70
CA ILE A 102 14.76 -0.34 5.26
C ILE A 102 15.92 0.45 5.89
N GLU A 103 16.25 0.22 7.15
CA GLU A 103 17.40 0.86 7.80
C GLU A 103 18.71 0.44 7.12
N LEU A 104 18.88 -0.86 6.82
CA LEU A 104 20.03 -1.34 6.07
C LEU A 104 20.10 -0.72 4.67
N PHE A 105 18.95 -0.57 4.00
CA PHE A 105 18.87 0.11 2.72
C PHE A 105 19.30 1.57 2.81
N CYS A 106 18.80 2.32 3.79
CA CYS A 106 19.07 3.76 3.93
C CYS A 106 20.55 4.05 4.19
N ARG A 107 21.28 3.14 4.85
CA ARG A 107 22.74 3.26 5.07
C ARG A 107 23.56 3.19 3.79
N GLU A 108 23.00 2.63 2.72
CA GLU A 108 23.71 2.31 1.48
C GLU A 108 23.19 3.07 0.27
N ALA A 109 21.93 3.52 0.30
CA ALA A 109 21.32 4.27 -0.77
C ALA A 109 22.09 5.56 -1.09
N LYS A 110 22.48 5.73 -2.36
CA LYS A 110 23.26 6.89 -2.85
C LYS A 110 22.41 7.91 -3.60
N ALA A 111 21.17 7.56 -3.91
CA ALA A 111 20.22 8.41 -4.62
C ALA A 111 19.15 8.94 -3.65
N PRO A 112 18.49 10.07 -3.97
CA PRO A 112 17.35 10.56 -3.22
C PRO A 112 16.28 9.49 -3.00
N ILE A 113 15.67 9.51 -1.81
CA ILE A 113 14.57 8.62 -1.44
C ILE A 113 13.29 9.43 -1.33
N VAL A 114 12.24 8.98 -2.01
CA VAL A 114 10.85 9.36 -1.74
C VAL A 114 10.20 8.27 -0.89
N ALA A 115 9.65 8.64 0.26
CA ALA A 115 9.10 7.69 1.22
C ALA A 115 7.59 7.91 1.41
N ILE A 116 6.79 6.87 1.20
CA ILE A 116 5.32 6.96 1.19
C ILE A 116 4.75 6.00 2.23
N THR A 117 3.98 6.54 3.19
CA THR A 117 3.17 5.74 4.12
C THR A 117 1.74 6.27 4.24
N GLY A 118 0.91 5.58 5.00
CA GLY A 118 -0.51 5.86 5.19
C GLY A 118 -1.27 4.58 5.54
N SER A 119 -2.54 4.68 5.92
CA SER A 119 -3.41 3.50 6.02
C SER A 119 -3.75 3.00 4.60
N ASN A 120 -4.23 3.89 3.74
CA ASN A 120 -4.68 3.59 2.37
C ASN A 120 -3.92 4.40 1.30
N GLY A 121 -4.01 3.97 0.04
CA GLY A 121 -3.46 4.69 -1.12
C GLY A 121 -1.95 4.52 -1.38
N LYS A 122 -1.19 3.99 -0.41
CA LYS A 122 0.28 3.87 -0.48
C LYS A 122 0.78 3.25 -1.79
N SER A 123 0.25 2.08 -2.14
CA SER A 123 0.71 1.32 -3.31
C SER A 123 0.41 2.05 -4.61
N THR A 124 -0.78 2.67 -4.69
CA THR A 124 -1.20 3.47 -5.84
C THR A 124 -0.26 4.66 -6.03
N VAL A 125 -0.01 5.44 -4.98
CA VAL A 125 0.89 6.62 -5.05
C VAL A 125 2.33 6.21 -5.35
N THR A 126 2.82 5.13 -4.73
CA THR A 126 4.17 4.60 -4.95
C THR A 126 4.37 4.18 -6.40
N THR A 127 3.42 3.44 -6.97
CA THR A 127 3.50 2.96 -8.35
C THR A 127 3.32 4.11 -9.34
N LEU A 128 2.33 4.97 -9.10
CA LEU A 128 2.07 6.13 -9.93
C LEU A 128 3.30 7.03 -10.02
N LEU A 129 3.93 7.36 -8.89
CA LEU A 129 5.14 8.16 -8.86
C LEU A 129 6.33 7.46 -9.53
N GLY A 130 6.39 6.12 -9.44
CA GLY A 130 7.32 5.28 -10.19
C GLY A 130 7.20 5.50 -11.69
N GLU A 131 6.00 5.34 -12.25
CA GLU A 131 5.75 5.56 -13.67
C GLU A 131 6.02 7.01 -14.09
N MET A 132 5.72 7.99 -13.23
CA MET A 132 6.04 9.40 -13.46
C MET A 132 7.55 9.65 -13.57
N ALA A 133 8.35 8.99 -12.74
CA ALA A 133 9.81 9.08 -12.80
C ALA A 133 10.37 8.39 -14.05
N GLU A 134 9.84 7.22 -14.42
CA GLU A 134 10.21 6.51 -15.64
C GLU A 134 9.86 7.31 -16.91
N GLU A 135 8.68 7.93 -16.96
CA GLU A 135 8.27 8.81 -18.06
C GLU A 135 9.21 10.02 -18.21
N ALA A 136 9.75 10.51 -17.09
CA ALA A 136 10.76 11.56 -17.09
C ALA A 136 12.15 11.09 -17.53
N GLY A 137 12.32 9.79 -17.81
CA GLY A 137 13.58 9.18 -18.23
C GLY A 137 14.55 8.89 -17.09
N LEU A 138 14.08 8.91 -15.83
CA LEU A 138 14.92 8.62 -14.66
C LEU A 138 15.09 7.12 -14.47
N SER A 139 16.30 6.69 -14.11
CA SER A 139 16.50 5.35 -13.57
C SER A 139 15.95 5.28 -12.15
N VAL A 140 14.80 4.64 -11.95
CA VAL A 140 14.13 4.59 -10.64
C VAL A 140 14.10 3.18 -10.05
N GLY A 141 14.24 3.09 -8.73
CA GLY A 141 13.97 1.88 -7.95
C GLY A 141 12.67 2.03 -7.17
N VAL A 142 11.66 1.22 -7.49
CA VAL A 142 10.34 1.27 -6.84
C VAL A 142 10.12 -0.01 -6.03
N GLY A 143 9.82 0.12 -4.74
CA GLY A 143 9.60 -1.06 -3.90
C GLY A 143 9.43 -0.75 -2.41
N GLY A 144 9.98 -1.62 -1.57
CA GLY A 144 9.87 -1.54 -0.10
C GLY A 144 8.87 -2.56 0.43
N ASN A 145 7.74 -2.09 0.98
CA ASN A 145 6.66 -2.94 1.49
C ASN A 145 5.89 -3.68 0.39
N ILE A 146 5.95 -3.20 -0.85
CA ILE A 146 5.34 -3.82 -2.03
C ILE A 146 6.38 -4.14 -3.09
N GLY A 147 6.07 -5.12 -3.94
CA GLY A 147 6.92 -5.48 -5.07
C GLY A 147 8.27 -6.04 -4.61
N ILE A 148 9.33 -5.31 -4.94
CA ILE A 148 10.73 -5.71 -4.70
C ILE A 148 11.17 -5.21 -3.31
N PRO A 149 11.72 -6.06 -2.43
CA PRO A 149 12.32 -5.64 -1.16
C PRO A 149 13.38 -4.54 -1.38
N ALA A 150 13.43 -3.54 -0.50
CA ALA A 150 14.25 -2.35 -0.73
C ALA A 150 15.73 -2.67 -0.98
N LEU A 151 16.30 -3.64 -0.26
CA LEU A 151 17.70 -4.05 -0.41
C LEU A 151 18.03 -4.61 -1.80
N GLU A 152 17.08 -5.23 -2.49
CA GLU A 152 17.29 -5.75 -3.85
C GLU A 152 17.33 -4.61 -4.88
N LEU A 153 16.75 -3.44 -4.56
CA LEU A 153 16.82 -2.25 -5.44
C LEU A 153 18.25 -1.67 -5.53
N LEU A 154 19.15 -2.04 -4.62
CA LEU A 154 20.53 -1.56 -4.59
C LEU A 154 21.44 -2.27 -5.62
N GLU A 155 21.05 -3.44 -6.13
CA GLU A 155 21.91 -4.30 -6.95
C GLU A 155 22.36 -3.63 -8.26
N ASP A 156 21.53 -2.74 -8.82
CA ASP A 156 21.84 -2.05 -10.08
C ASP A 156 22.78 -0.85 -9.92
N GLY A 157 23.04 -0.37 -8.69
CA GLY A 157 24.03 0.66 -8.34
C GLY A 157 23.89 2.05 -9.00
N GLY A 158 22.97 2.22 -9.94
CA GLY A 158 22.84 3.38 -10.83
C GLY A 158 21.46 4.01 -10.85
N LYS A 159 20.62 3.76 -9.83
CA LYS A 159 19.34 4.47 -9.69
C LYS A 159 19.59 5.93 -9.37
N GLU A 160 18.84 6.80 -10.02
CA GLU A 160 18.81 8.25 -9.81
C GLU A 160 17.77 8.64 -8.75
N LEU A 161 16.80 7.76 -8.49
CA LEU A 161 15.73 7.97 -7.52
C LEU A 161 15.27 6.64 -6.93
N TYR A 162 14.94 6.62 -5.64
CA TYR A 162 14.22 5.51 -5.01
C TYR A 162 12.85 5.99 -4.55
N ILE A 163 11.81 5.19 -4.80
CA ILE A 163 10.45 5.44 -4.35
C ILE A 163 10.01 4.23 -3.52
N LEU A 164 9.85 4.46 -2.22
CA LEU A 164 9.60 3.40 -1.25
C LEU A 164 8.22 3.52 -0.64
N GLU A 165 7.44 2.45 -0.77
CA GLU A 165 6.29 2.24 0.11
C GLU A 165 6.80 1.72 1.47
N LEU A 166 6.44 2.40 2.55
CA LEU A 166 6.83 2.01 3.90
C LEU A 166 5.60 1.70 4.78
N SER A 167 5.60 0.54 5.42
CA SER A 167 4.64 0.20 6.48
C SER A 167 4.99 0.91 7.79
N SER A 168 4.04 0.99 8.73
CA SER A 168 4.33 1.48 10.08
C SER A 168 5.36 0.60 10.80
N PHE A 169 5.31 -0.72 10.55
CA PHE A 169 6.24 -1.70 11.12
C PHE A 169 7.69 -1.46 10.68
N GLN A 170 7.91 -1.16 9.41
CA GLN A 170 9.25 -0.84 8.90
C GLN A 170 9.77 0.48 9.48
N LEU A 171 8.89 1.47 9.67
CA LEU A 171 9.27 2.78 10.22
C LEU A 171 9.67 2.72 11.70
N GLU A 172 9.18 1.74 12.47
CA GLU A 172 9.59 1.54 13.87
C GLU A 172 11.10 1.26 13.98
N THR A 173 11.63 0.44 13.07
CA THR A 173 13.02 -0.04 13.03
C THR A 173 13.91 0.74 12.05
N THR A 174 13.42 1.88 11.53
CA THR A 174 14.17 2.77 10.64
C THR A 174 14.62 4.04 11.38
N HIS A 175 15.88 4.44 11.21
CA HIS A 175 16.50 5.54 11.95
C HIS A 175 17.18 6.57 11.05
N SER A 176 17.64 6.17 9.87
CA SER A 176 18.47 6.96 8.95
C SER A 176 17.79 7.26 7.61
N LEU A 177 16.45 7.33 7.57
CA LEU A 177 15.69 7.48 6.32
C LEU A 177 16.03 8.75 5.53
N GLU A 178 16.07 9.90 6.20
CA GLU A 178 16.47 11.21 5.62
C GLU A 178 15.90 11.50 4.22
N ALA A 179 14.62 11.19 4.01
CA ALA A 179 13.99 11.21 2.70
C ALA A 179 14.06 12.61 2.03
N ALA A 180 14.27 12.64 0.72
CA ALA A 180 14.17 13.87 -0.06
C ALA A 180 12.73 14.42 -0.05
N ALA A 181 11.75 13.53 -0.11
CA ALA A 181 10.35 13.84 0.13
C ALA A 181 9.67 12.70 0.88
N ALA A 182 8.82 13.01 1.84
CA ALA A 182 8.09 12.01 2.62
C ALA A 182 6.61 12.36 2.72
N THR A 183 5.72 11.36 2.82
CA THR A 183 4.30 11.58 3.09
C THR A 183 3.67 10.54 4.00
N VAL A 184 2.74 11.01 4.83
CA VAL A 184 1.66 10.19 5.41
C VAL A 184 0.38 10.56 4.65
N LEU A 185 -0.17 9.64 3.86
CA LEU A 185 -1.31 9.94 2.99
C LEU A 185 -2.63 10.16 3.75
N ASN A 186 -2.85 9.35 4.78
CA ASN A 186 -4.04 9.32 5.62
C ASN A 186 -3.80 8.38 6.82
N LEU A 187 -4.59 8.54 7.87
CA LEU A 187 -4.61 7.71 9.07
C LEU A 187 -6.04 7.32 9.45
N SER A 188 -6.30 6.02 9.35
CA SER A 188 -7.52 5.36 9.84
C SER A 188 -7.15 4.11 10.65
N PRO A 189 -8.01 3.61 11.56
CA PRO A 189 -7.77 2.37 12.30
C PRO A 189 -7.38 1.21 11.37
N ASP A 190 -6.21 0.64 11.63
CA ASP A 190 -5.63 -0.50 10.92
C ASP A 190 -4.57 -1.13 11.84
N HIS A 191 -4.33 -2.43 11.72
CA HIS A 191 -3.34 -3.15 12.52
C HIS A 191 -3.47 -3.01 14.06
N MET A 192 -4.71 -2.94 14.57
CA MET A 192 -4.97 -2.85 16.02
C MET A 192 -4.68 -4.16 16.78
N ASP A 193 -4.40 -5.25 16.05
CA ASP A 193 -3.80 -6.47 16.59
C ASP A 193 -2.33 -6.27 17.01
N ARG A 194 -1.65 -5.27 16.44
CA ARG A 194 -0.25 -4.95 16.72
C ARG A 194 -0.06 -3.69 17.55
N TYR A 195 -0.92 -2.69 17.39
CA TYR A 195 -0.81 -1.44 18.14
C TYR A 195 -1.85 -1.38 19.26
N PRO A 196 -1.44 -1.05 20.51
CA PRO A 196 -2.37 -0.98 21.63
C PRO A 196 -3.34 0.21 21.51
N SER A 197 -2.99 1.23 20.73
CA SER A 197 -3.92 2.31 20.37
C SER A 197 -3.54 2.99 19.04
N MET A 198 -4.46 3.83 18.55
CA MET A 198 -4.23 4.70 17.40
C MET A 198 -3.08 5.70 17.61
N VAL A 199 -2.75 6.03 18.86
CA VAL A 199 -1.65 6.97 19.16
C VAL A 199 -0.30 6.36 18.80
N GLU A 200 -0.05 5.11 19.17
CA GLU A 200 1.20 4.41 18.82
C GLU A 200 1.30 4.19 17.30
N TYR A 201 0.18 3.84 16.65
CA TYR A 201 0.15 3.68 15.19
C TYR A 201 0.47 4.99 14.45
N HIS A 202 -0.12 6.09 14.90
CA HIS A 202 0.16 7.43 14.39
C HIS A 202 1.64 7.80 14.60
N GLN A 203 2.18 7.60 15.80
CA GLN A 203 3.59 7.86 16.11
C GLN A 203 4.53 7.04 15.25
N ALA A 204 4.22 5.76 14.99
CA ALA A 204 5.01 4.90 14.12
C ALA A 204 5.11 5.47 12.70
N LYS A 205 4.00 5.93 12.11
CA LYS A 205 4.01 6.54 10.77
C LYS A 205 4.71 7.90 10.73
N GLN A 206 4.55 8.73 11.75
CA GLN A 206 5.18 10.07 11.82
C GLN A 206 6.72 10.01 11.78
N ARG A 207 7.33 8.86 12.11
CA ARG A 207 8.77 8.62 11.96
C ARG A 207 9.26 8.82 10.53
N ILE A 208 8.39 8.68 9.52
CA ILE A 208 8.75 8.89 8.10
C ILE A 208 9.29 10.30 7.83
N TYR A 209 8.85 11.30 8.60
CA TYR A 209 9.30 12.67 8.42
C TYR A 209 10.65 12.96 9.09
N LYS A 210 11.14 12.08 9.97
CA LYS A 210 12.39 12.32 10.71
C LYS A 210 13.57 12.51 9.74
N GLY A 211 14.13 13.72 9.72
CA GLY A 211 15.24 14.08 8.84
C GLY A 211 14.86 14.28 7.37
N CYS A 212 13.56 14.25 7.02
CA CYS A 212 13.15 14.49 5.64
C CYS A 212 13.39 15.96 5.23
N LYS A 213 13.70 16.18 3.95
CA LYS A 213 13.94 17.52 3.39
C LYS A 213 12.64 18.25 3.08
N SER A 214 11.64 17.51 2.60
CA SER A 214 10.32 18.04 2.30
C SER A 214 9.23 17.08 2.77
N ALA A 215 8.20 17.62 3.41
CA ALA A 215 7.07 16.88 3.93
C ALA A 215 5.81 17.18 3.11
N VAL A 216 5.18 16.13 2.57
CA VAL A 216 3.90 16.20 1.87
C VAL A 216 2.82 15.60 2.77
N TYR A 217 1.75 16.34 3.05
CA TYR A 217 0.73 15.88 4.01
C TYR A 217 -0.70 16.23 3.59
N ASN A 218 -1.67 15.49 4.12
CA ASN A 218 -3.08 15.66 3.80
C ASN A 218 -3.71 16.71 4.72
N LYS A 219 -4.11 17.85 4.16
CA LYS A 219 -4.71 18.96 4.92
C LYS A 219 -6.06 18.61 5.54
N GLN A 220 -6.76 17.62 5.01
CA GLN A 220 -8.04 17.16 5.55
C GLN A 220 -7.89 16.15 6.69
N ASP A 221 -6.68 15.61 6.88
CA ASP A 221 -6.36 14.68 7.96
C ASP A 221 -5.25 15.26 8.83
N ALA A 222 -5.66 15.87 9.94
CA ALA A 222 -4.76 16.53 10.88
C ALA A 222 -3.67 15.60 11.42
N LEU A 223 -3.90 14.28 11.48
CA LEU A 223 -2.93 13.30 11.96
C LEU A 223 -1.78 13.06 10.97
N THR A 224 -1.91 13.50 9.72
CA THR A 224 -0.83 13.40 8.73
C THR A 224 0.16 14.55 8.78
N THR A 225 -0.21 15.64 9.44
CA THR A 225 0.63 16.84 9.54
C THR A 225 1.91 16.49 10.31
N PRO A 226 3.11 16.83 9.79
CA PRO A 226 4.36 16.51 10.46
C PRO A 226 4.43 17.13 11.85
N LEU A 227 4.82 16.34 12.85
CA LEU A 227 5.07 16.83 14.22
C LEU A 227 6.43 17.54 14.38
N LEU A 228 7.03 17.99 13.28
CA LEU A 228 8.39 18.53 13.23
C LEU A 228 8.42 20.05 13.36
N PRO A 229 9.54 20.64 13.85
CA PRO A 229 9.70 22.08 13.90
C PRO A 229 9.66 22.73 12.50
N VAL A 230 9.27 24.01 12.48
CA VAL A 230 8.95 24.91 11.34
C VAL A 230 9.97 24.97 10.19
N ALA A 231 11.14 24.32 10.31
CA ALA A 231 12.23 24.41 9.32
C ALA A 231 12.12 23.44 8.13
N VAL A 232 11.24 22.43 8.17
CA VAL A 232 11.03 21.51 7.03
C VAL A 232 10.06 22.17 6.04
N SER A 233 10.43 22.18 4.75
CA SER A 233 9.51 22.64 3.70
C SER A 233 8.30 21.71 3.66
N GLY A 234 7.10 22.28 3.71
CA GLY A 234 5.84 21.53 3.73
C GLY A 234 4.98 21.87 2.52
N VAL A 235 4.46 20.86 1.85
CA VAL A 235 3.45 20.99 0.78
C VAL A 235 2.23 20.20 1.18
N ALA A 236 1.07 20.85 1.30
CA ALA A 236 -0.15 20.12 1.60
C ALA A 236 -0.86 19.68 0.32
N PHE A 237 -1.61 18.59 0.41
CA PHE A 237 -2.63 18.23 -0.56
C PHE A 237 -4.00 18.13 0.11
N THR A 238 -5.08 18.32 -0.64
CA THR A 238 -6.46 18.29 -0.12
C THR A 238 -7.46 17.90 -1.20
N ALA A 239 -8.58 17.27 -0.84
CA ALA A 239 -9.72 17.10 -1.75
C ALA A 239 -10.58 18.38 -1.90
N GLY A 240 -10.21 19.46 -1.21
CA GLY A 240 -10.82 20.79 -1.35
C GLY A 240 -9.98 21.76 -2.18
N LYS A 241 -10.40 23.01 -2.22
CA LYS A 241 -9.67 24.09 -2.89
C LYS A 241 -8.29 24.32 -2.23
N PRO A 242 -7.18 24.35 -2.99
CA PRO A 242 -5.86 24.55 -2.42
C PRO A 242 -5.55 26.02 -2.08
N ASP A 243 -4.63 26.23 -1.13
CA ASP A 243 -3.93 27.50 -0.94
C ASP A 243 -2.77 27.64 -1.95
N LEU A 244 -2.12 28.81 -2.02
CA LEU A 244 -1.14 29.17 -3.06
C LEU A 244 -0.05 28.14 -3.36
N ASN A 245 0.44 27.41 -2.35
CA ASN A 245 1.51 26.43 -2.49
C ASN A 245 1.03 24.98 -2.35
N ASP A 246 -0.27 24.77 -2.15
CA ASP A 246 -0.86 23.46 -1.93
C ASP A 246 -1.38 22.86 -3.23
N TYR A 247 -1.54 21.54 -3.22
CA TYR A 247 -2.24 20.79 -4.24
C TYR A 247 -3.69 20.56 -3.82
N GLY A 248 -4.64 20.68 -4.73
CA GLY A 248 -6.05 20.54 -4.36
C GLY A 248 -6.99 20.34 -5.53
N LEU A 249 -8.26 20.15 -5.22
CA LEU A 249 -9.35 20.02 -6.20
C LEU A 249 -10.13 21.33 -6.29
N LEU A 250 -10.49 21.71 -7.52
CA LEU A 250 -11.36 22.86 -7.78
C LEU A 250 -12.52 22.42 -8.67
N GLN A 251 -13.74 22.50 -8.13
CA GLN A 251 -14.97 22.30 -8.90
C GLN A 251 -15.37 23.59 -9.62
N GLU A 252 -15.50 23.55 -10.94
CA GLU A 252 -15.98 24.65 -11.78
C GLU A 252 -17.06 24.15 -12.74
N GLY A 253 -18.32 24.44 -12.41
CA GLY A 253 -19.46 23.85 -13.13
C GLY A 253 -19.46 22.32 -12.96
N ASP A 254 -19.49 21.60 -14.09
CA ASP A 254 -19.47 20.13 -14.11
C ASP A 254 -18.05 19.54 -14.15
N THR A 255 -17.01 20.38 -14.19
CA THR A 255 -15.61 19.94 -14.29
C THR A 255 -14.90 20.03 -12.94
N THR A 256 -14.21 18.95 -12.56
CA THR A 256 -13.28 18.94 -11.43
C THR A 256 -11.86 19.04 -11.95
N TRP A 257 -11.08 19.99 -11.43
CA TRP A 257 -9.67 20.19 -11.79
C TRP A 257 -8.73 19.76 -10.67
N LEU A 258 -7.62 19.10 -11.03
CA LEU A 258 -6.41 19.06 -10.23
C LEU A 258 -5.72 20.43 -10.32
N CYS A 259 -5.38 21.02 -9.18
CA CYS A 259 -4.81 22.36 -9.09
C CYS A 259 -3.56 22.41 -8.21
N LYS A 260 -2.68 23.38 -8.50
CA LYS A 260 -1.66 23.87 -7.58
C LYS A 260 -1.88 25.36 -7.34
N GLY A 261 -2.28 25.71 -6.12
CA GLY A 261 -2.78 27.05 -5.83
C GLY A 261 -3.87 27.50 -6.80
N VAL A 262 -3.58 28.51 -7.62
CA VAL A 262 -4.53 29.04 -8.61
C VAL A 262 -4.40 28.41 -9.99
N GLU A 263 -3.36 27.62 -10.23
CA GLU A 263 -3.08 26.99 -11.51
C GLU A 263 -3.89 25.70 -11.65
N ARG A 264 -4.59 25.55 -12.78
CA ARG A 264 -5.28 24.32 -13.17
C ARG A 264 -4.30 23.44 -13.94
N LEU A 265 -4.06 22.24 -13.44
CA LEU A 265 -3.08 21.31 -14.00
C LEU A 265 -3.72 20.31 -14.96
N LEU A 266 -4.81 19.67 -14.54
CA LEU A 266 -5.47 18.60 -15.30
C LEU A 266 -6.95 18.53 -14.96
N ASP A 267 -7.79 18.36 -15.97
CA ASP A 267 -9.20 18.00 -15.79
C ASP A 267 -9.28 16.53 -15.35
N CYS A 268 -9.93 16.26 -14.21
CA CYS A 268 -10.04 14.92 -13.65
C CYS A 268 -10.72 13.92 -14.61
N SER A 269 -11.54 14.38 -15.56
CA SER A 269 -12.14 13.50 -16.57
C SER A 269 -11.14 12.92 -17.58
N GLN A 270 -9.93 13.48 -17.65
CA GLN A 270 -8.83 12.95 -18.46
C GLN A 270 -8.06 11.83 -17.76
N MET A 271 -8.24 11.65 -16.45
CA MET A 271 -7.63 10.56 -15.69
C MET A 271 -8.40 9.26 -15.93
N LYS A 272 -7.68 8.14 -15.99
CA LYS A 272 -8.32 6.80 -15.98
C LYS A 272 -8.71 6.37 -14.58
N LEU A 273 -7.98 6.83 -13.57
CA LEU A 273 -8.36 6.61 -12.18
C LEU A 273 -9.62 7.42 -11.85
N CYS A 274 -10.66 6.72 -11.40
CA CYS A 274 -11.91 7.32 -10.97
C CYS A 274 -11.95 7.52 -9.45
N GLY A 275 -12.76 8.48 -9.01
CA GLY A 275 -13.08 8.71 -7.61
C GLY A 275 -12.17 9.72 -6.90
N GLN A 276 -12.74 10.44 -5.93
CA GLN A 276 -12.07 11.52 -5.22
C GLN A 276 -10.80 11.05 -4.49
N HIS A 277 -10.78 9.86 -3.89
CA HIS A 277 -9.59 9.33 -3.23
C HIS A 277 -8.41 9.15 -4.21
N ASN A 278 -8.68 8.77 -5.46
CA ASN A 278 -7.64 8.64 -6.48
C ASN A 278 -7.17 10.00 -7.02
N GLN A 279 -8.07 10.98 -7.09
CA GLN A 279 -7.69 12.36 -7.39
C GLN A 279 -6.78 12.91 -6.29
N THR A 280 -7.08 12.64 -5.02
CA THR A 280 -6.21 12.97 -3.88
C THR A 280 -4.87 12.22 -3.94
N ASN A 281 -4.86 10.92 -4.30
CA ASN A 281 -3.63 10.17 -4.54
C ASN A 281 -2.78 10.83 -5.65
N ALA A 282 -3.40 11.24 -6.75
CA ALA A 282 -2.74 11.96 -7.83
C ALA A 282 -2.13 13.29 -7.36
N LEU A 283 -2.86 14.08 -6.56
CA LEU A 283 -2.34 15.31 -5.96
C LEU A 283 -1.13 15.04 -5.06
N SER A 284 -1.16 13.98 -4.25
CA SER A 284 -0.02 13.60 -3.42
C SER A 284 1.19 13.16 -4.25
N ALA A 285 0.98 12.44 -5.36
CA ALA A 285 2.05 12.03 -6.27
C ALA A 285 2.68 13.25 -6.98
N LEU A 286 1.85 14.19 -7.46
CA LEU A 286 2.33 15.45 -8.05
C LEU A 286 3.16 16.26 -7.06
N ALA A 287 2.66 16.39 -5.82
CA ALA A 287 3.37 17.09 -4.76
C ALA A 287 4.73 16.45 -4.46
N LEU A 288 4.78 15.12 -4.31
CA LEU A 288 6.03 14.38 -4.07
C LEU A 288 7.00 14.49 -5.25
N GLY A 289 6.52 14.33 -6.49
CA GLY A 289 7.35 14.39 -7.70
C GLY A 289 7.97 15.77 -7.90
N GLU A 290 7.24 16.84 -7.58
CA GLU A 290 7.81 18.19 -7.58
C GLU A 290 9.01 18.31 -6.63
N GLN A 291 8.93 17.74 -5.42
CA GLN A 291 10.00 17.86 -4.42
C GLN A 291 11.31 17.19 -4.84
N VAL A 292 11.25 16.25 -5.77
CA VAL A 292 12.43 15.56 -6.33
C VAL A 292 12.70 15.93 -7.79
N GLY A 293 12.03 16.97 -8.31
CA GLY A 293 12.33 17.57 -9.61
C GLY A 293 11.82 16.77 -10.82
N ILE A 294 10.80 15.91 -10.65
CA ILE A 294 10.16 15.25 -11.79
C ILE A 294 9.40 16.32 -12.62
N PRO A 295 9.62 16.41 -13.94
CA PRO A 295 8.93 17.38 -14.78
C PRO A 295 7.40 17.21 -14.73
N LEU A 296 6.68 18.31 -14.46
CA LEU A 296 5.22 18.31 -14.39
C LEU A 296 4.57 17.70 -15.65
N SER A 297 5.12 17.97 -16.84
CA SER A 297 4.61 17.40 -18.09
C SER A 297 4.63 15.87 -18.09
N ALA A 298 5.72 15.24 -17.62
CA ALA A 298 5.80 13.79 -17.51
C ALA A 298 4.78 13.25 -16.51
N MET A 299 4.62 13.94 -15.36
CA MET A 299 3.65 13.54 -14.35
C MET A 299 2.20 13.59 -14.87
N LEU A 300 1.83 14.64 -15.60
CA LEU A 300 0.49 14.78 -16.18
C LEU A 300 0.21 13.76 -17.29
N GLU A 301 1.19 13.39 -18.10
CA GLU A 301 1.02 12.34 -19.13
C GLU A 301 0.77 10.96 -18.51
N VAL A 302 1.45 10.63 -17.41
CA VAL A 302 1.19 9.39 -16.69
C VAL A 302 -0.21 9.36 -16.09
N LEU A 303 -0.67 10.46 -15.47
CA LEU A 303 -2.03 10.54 -14.90
C LEU A 303 -3.14 10.25 -15.92
N LYS A 304 -2.94 10.62 -17.19
CA LYS A 304 -3.92 10.38 -18.27
C LYS A 304 -4.04 8.92 -18.70
N ARG A 305 -3.02 8.10 -18.44
CA ARG A 305 -2.95 6.70 -18.91
C ARG A 305 -2.90 5.66 -17.79
N PHE A 306 -2.52 6.05 -16.58
CA PHE A 306 -2.40 5.14 -15.44
C PHE A 306 -3.77 4.56 -15.05
N THR A 307 -3.94 3.25 -15.25
CA THR A 307 -5.21 2.52 -15.03
C THR A 307 -5.40 2.03 -13.60
N GLY A 308 -4.46 2.31 -12.70
CA GLY A 308 -4.47 1.79 -11.34
C GLY A 308 -3.71 0.48 -11.20
N LEU A 309 -3.78 -0.09 -10.00
CA LEU A 309 -3.15 -1.36 -9.69
C LEU A 309 -4.16 -2.49 -9.84
N LYS A 310 -3.67 -3.66 -10.27
CA LYS A 310 -4.48 -4.89 -10.27
C LYS A 310 -5.17 -5.05 -8.92
N HIS A 311 -6.46 -5.35 -8.97
CA HIS A 311 -7.31 -5.58 -7.79
C HIS A 311 -7.52 -4.36 -6.86
N ARG A 312 -7.13 -3.13 -7.26
CA ARG A 312 -7.38 -1.88 -6.50
C ARG A 312 -8.11 -0.86 -7.37
N CYS A 313 -9.44 -0.85 -7.29
CA CYS A 313 -10.32 -0.12 -8.21
C CYS A 313 -9.88 -0.28 -9.69
N GLU A 314 -9.42 -1.49 -10.05
CA GLU A 314 -8.93 -1.83 -11.41
C GLU A 314 -10.11 -1.80 -12.38
N TRP A 315 -10.03 -0.94 -13.40
CA TRP A 315 -10.96 -0.99 -14.51
C TRP A 315 -10.78 -2.31 -15.27
N VAL A 316 -11.84 -3.11 -15.37
CA VAL A 316 -11.81 -4.42 -16.06
C VAL A 316 -12.36 -4.30 -17.48
N ALA A 317 -13.53 -3.67 -17.61
CA ALA A 317 -14.26 -3.60 -18.86
C ALA A 317 -15.37 -2.55 -18.80
N GLU A 318 -15.84 -2.13 -19.97
CA GLU A 318 -17.09 -1.39 -20.12
C GLU A 318 -17.92 -2.01 -21.25
N ARG A 319 -19.21 -2.24 -21.02
CA ARG A 319 -20.15 -2.71 -22.05
C ARG A 319 -21.54 -2.16 -21.77
N ASP A 320 -22.21 -1.72 -22.83
CA ASP A 320 -23.58 -1.16 -22.77
C ASP A 320 -23.73 -0.01 -21.75
N GLY A 321 -22.67 0.77 -21.58
CA GLY A 321 -22.59 1.90 -20.65
C GLY A 321 -22.44 1.51 -19.17
N VAL A 322 -22.13 0.24 -18.87
CA VAL A 322 -21.83 -0.25 -17.51
C VAL A 322 -20.35 -0.54 -17.38
N VAL A 323 -19.71 0.06 -16.38
CA VAL A 323 -18.29 -0.12 -16.08
C VAL A 323 -18.12 -1.20 -15.02
N TRP A 324 -17.12 -2.07 -15.18
CA TRP A 324 -16.80 -3.15 -14.26
C TRP A 324 -15.47 -2.87 -13.57
N ILE A 325 -15.48 -2.84 -12.24
CA ILE A 325 -14.33 -2.48 -11.42
C ILE A 325 -13.99 -3.61 -10.45
N ASN A 326 -12.71 -4.01 -10.45
CA ASN A 326 -12.12 -4.99 -9.56
C ASN A 326 -11.39 -4.30 -8.41
N ASP A 327 -11.97 -4.33 -7.22
CA ASP A 327 -11.36 -3.86 -5.97
C ASP A 327 -11.24 -5.01 -4.96
N SER A 328 -10.87 -6.21 -5.43
CA SER A 328 -10.71 -7.40 -4.58
C SER A 328 -9.76 -7.20 -3.39
N LYS A 329 -8.86 -6.21 -3.46
CA LYS A 329 -7.96 -5.81 -2.35
C LYS A 329 -8.68 -5.10 -1.20
N ALA A 330 -9.93 -4.66 -1.36
CA ALA A 330 -10.75 -4.11 -0.28
C ALA A 330 -11.20 -5.22 0.70
N THR A 331 -10.23 -5.78 1.43
CA THR A 331 -10.42 -6.90 2.37
C THR A 331 -10.85 -6.46 3.77
N ASN A 332 -11.28 -5.22 3.93
CA ASN A 332 -11.80 -4.66 5.18
C ASN A 332 -12.89 -3.61 4.87
N VAL A 333 -13.65 -3.25 5.89
CA VAL A 333 -14.81 -2.33 5.80
C VAL A 333 -14.40 -0.95 5.29
N GLY A 334 -13.38 -0.34 5.90
CA GLY A 334 -12.93 1.02 5.53
C GLY A 334 -12.48 1.14 4.07
N ALA A 335 -11.84 0.11 3.52
CA ALA A 335 -11.46 0.09 2.11
C ALA A 335 -12.68 0.06 1.18
N THR A 336 -13.71 -0.73 1.55
CA THR A 336 -14.95 -0.83 0.78
C THR A 336 -15.76 0.47 0.86
N VAL A 337 -15.85 1.10 2.04
CA VAL A 337 -16.45 2.43 2.22
C VAL A 337 -15.78 3.45 1.30
N ALA A 338 -14.44 3.52 1.31
CA ALA A 338 -13.69 4.45 0.47
C ALA A 338 -13.91 4.22 -1.04
N ALA A 339 -14.09 2.96 -1.46
CA ALA A 339 -14.43 2.61 -2.83
C ALA A 339 -15.85 3.06 -3.21
N ILE A 340 -16.83 2.80 -2.34
CA ILE A 340 -18.24 3.19 -2.55
C ILE A 340 -18.39 4.71 -2.63
N GLU A 341 -17.87 5.45 -1.65
CA GLU A 341 -17.98 6.90 -1.63
C GLU A 341 -17.19 7.54 -2.78
N GLY A 342 -15.99 7.02 -3.04
CA GLY A 342 -15.12 7.50 -4.09
C GLY A 342 -15.76 7.39 -5.47
N LEU A 343 -16.28 6.21 -5.83
CA LEU A 343 -16.89 5.99 -7.13
C LEU A 343 -18.30 6.57 -7.19
N GLY A 344 -19.11 6.33 -6.17
CA GLY A 344 -20.51 6.74 -6.08
C GLY A 344 -20.71 8.26 -6.17
N SER A 345 -19.79 9.06 -5.62
CA SER A 345 -19.85 10.52 -5.73
C SER A 345 -19.49 11.08 -7.11
N THR A 346 -18.91 10.26 -7.99
CA THR A 346 -18.42 10.71 -9.32
C THR A 346 -19.28 10.24 -10.49
N ILE A 347 -20.18 9.28 -10.28
CA ILE A 347 -21.03 8.74 -11.35
C ILE A 347 -22.43 9.33 -11.32
N LYS A 348 -23.08 9.32 -12.50
CA LYS A 348 -24.50 9.68 -12.62
C LYS A 348 -25.44 8.55 -12.20
N GLY A 349 -25.00 7.30 -12.36
CA GLY A 349 -25.74 6.10 -11.95
C GLY A 349 -25.53 5.74 -10.49
N LYS A 350 -25.58 4.44 -10.21
CA LYS A 350 -25.39 3.85 -8.89
C LYS A 350 -24.41 2.69 -8.97
N LEU A 351 -23.95 2.22 -7.83
CA LEU A 351 -23.09 1.05 -7.74
C LEU A 351 -23.93 -0.23 -7.62
N VAL A 352 -23.52 -1.29 -8.29
CA VAL A 352 -23.94 -2.67 -7.97
C VAL A 352 -22.76 -3.33 -7.27
N LEU A 353 -22.88 -3.52 -5.96
CA LEU A 353 -21.77 -3.92 -5.11
C LEU A 353 -21.75 -5.43 -4.93
N ILE A 354 -20.63 -6.09 -5.24
CA ILE A 354 -20.37 -7.48 -4.89
C ILE A 354 -19.55 -7.50 -3.59
N ALA A 355 -20.13 -8.05 -2.53
CA ALA A 355 -19.53 -8.07 -1.19
C ALA A 355 -19.57 -9.44 -0.50
N GLY A 356 -18.67 -9.63 0.47
CA GLY A 356 -18.61 -10.81 1.34
C GLY A 356 -17.34 -11.67 1.21
N GLY A 357 -17.26 -12.68 2.09
CA GLY A 357 -16.07 -13.48 2.36
C GLY A 357 -15.91 -13.75 3.87
N ASP A 358 -14.67 -13.91 4.33
CA ASP A 358 -14.32 -14.02 5.75
C ASP A 358 -14.03 -12.63 6.37
N GLY A 359 -15.00 -12.13 7.14
CA GLY A 359 -15.03 -10.80 7.77
C GLY A 359 -14.19 -10.69 9.04
N LYS A 360 -13.73 -11.80 9.62
CA LYS A 360 -12.88 -11.84 10.83
C LYS A 360 -13.47 -11.05 12.00
N ASP A 361 -14.77 -11.21 12.24
CA ASP A 361 -15.52 -10.53 13.31
C ASP A 361 -15.53 -8.99 13.20
N ALA A 362 -15.31 -8.44 12.00
CA ALA A 362 -15.40 -7.01 11.76
C ALA A 362 -16.82 -6.46 11.98
N ASP A 363 -16.90 -5.21 12.43
CA ASP A 363 -18.14 -4.45 12.48
C ASP A 363 -18.45 -3.86 11.10
N PHE A 364 -19.55 -4.30 10.49
CA PHE A 364 -19.98 -3.87 9.16
C PHE A 364 -20.90 -2.64 9.18
N SER A 365 -21.25 -2.10 10.35
CA SER A 365 -22.19 -0.97 10.47
C SER A 365 -21.76 0.27 9.69
N ASP A 366 -20.45 0.51 9.55
CA ASP A 366 -19.89 1.61 8.74
C ASP A 366 -20.27 1.53 7.25
N LEU A 367 -20.76 0.39 6.75
CA LEU A 367 -21.24 0.26 5.38
C LEU A 367 -22.64 0.88 5.17
N GLU A 368 -23.46 1.03 6.21
CA GLU A 368 -24.87 1.39 6.08
C GLU A 368 -25.06 2.70 5.30
N GLN A 369 -24.40 3.77 5.76
CA GLN A 369 -24.53 5.10 5.19
C GLN A 369 -24.06 5.18 3.72
N PRO A 370 -22.84 4.72 3.35
CA PRO A 370 -22.39 4.79 1.97
C PRO A 370 -23.19 3.86 1.04
N VAL A 371 -23.60 2.68 1.53
CA VAL A 371 -24.47 1.76 0.75
C VAL A 371 -25.81 2.41 0.46
N SER A 372 -26.48 2.97 1.46
CA SER A 372 -27.77 3.67 1.29
C SER A 372 -27.66 4.82 0.28
N GLN A 373 -26.55 5.56 0.32
CA GLN A 373 -26.37 6.73 -0.53
C GLN A 373 -26.02 6.39 -1.99
N TYR A 374 -25.20 5.38 -2.24
CA TYR A 374 -24.56 5.19 -3.55
C TYR A 374 -24.84 3.84 -4.23
N VAL A 375 -25.33 2.84 -3.50
CA VAL A 375 -25.54 1.49 -4.02
C VAL A 375 -26.99 1.31 -4.48
N ARG A 376 -27.18 0.63 -5.61
CA ARG A 376 -28.48 0.21 -6.15
C ARG A 376 -28.91 -1.13 -5.57
N THR A 377 -27.99 -2.09 -5.59
CA THR A 377 -28.21 -3.46 -5.15
C THR A 377 -26.90 -4.05 -4.65
N LEU A 378 -27.03 -4.88 -3.62
CA LEU A 378 -25.94 -5.66 -3.06
C LEU A 378 -26.01 -7.11 -3.55
N VAL A 379 -24.89 -7.64 -4.00
CA VAL A 379 -24.73 -9.05 -4.38
C VAL A 379 -23.76 -9.68 -3.39
N LEU A 380 -24.29 -10.57 -2.55
CA LEU A 380 -23.60 -11.11 -1.39
C LEU A 380 -23.09 -12.53 -1.64
N MET A 381 -21.87 -12.82 -1.23
CA MET A 381 -21.28 -14.16 -1.33
C MET A 381 -20.34 -14.47 -0.15
N GLY A 382 -20.09 -15.75 0.10
CA GLY A 382 -19.14 -16.19 1.13
C GLY A 382 -19.70 -16.22 2.54
N ARG A 383 -18.80 -16.50 3.50
CA ARG A 383 -19.12 -16.87 4.89
C ARG A 383 -19.96 -15.82 5.62
N ASP A 384 -19.51 -14.56 5.59
CA ASP A 384 -20.11 -13.48 6.40
C ASP A 384 -21.08 -12.59 5.59
N ALA A 385 -21.54 -13.07 4.43
CA ALA A 385 -22.60 -12.43 3.66
C ALA A 385 -23.85 -12.07 4.51
N PRO A 386 -24.37 -12.96 5.39
CA PRO A 386 -25.51 -12.61 6.25
C PRO A 386 -25.23 -11.47 7.24
N ALA A 387 -23.98 -11.35 7.73
CA ALA A 387 -23.62 -10.27 8.66
C ALA A 387 -23.58 -8.91 7.94
N ILE A 388 -23.11 -8.87 6.69
CA ILE A 388 -23.16 -7.67 5.86
C ILE A 388 -24.61 -7.30 5.54
N GLU A 389 -25.45 -8.27 5.15
CA GLU A 389 -26.88 -8.03 4.89
C GLU A 389 -27.56 -7.39 6.11
N GLN A 390 -27.33 -7.95 7.30
CA GLN A 390 -27.91 -7.44 8.54
C GLN A 390 -27.45 -6.00 8.84
N ALA A 391 -26.20 -5.67 8.55
CA ALA A 391 -25.66 -4.32 8.77
C ALA A 391 -26.26 -3.27 7.83
N VAL A 392 -26.83 -3.68 6.69
CA VAL A 392 -27.40 -2.76 5.68
C VAL A 392 -28.89 -3.02 5.38
N GLU A 393 -29.58 -3.81 6.21
CA GLU A 393 -30.91 -4.40 5.93
C GLU A 393 -31.96 -3.36 5.51
N HIS A 394 -31.84 -2.12 5.96
CA HIS A 394 -32.77 -1.02 5.66
C HIS A 394 -32.35 -0.11 4.50
N SER A 395 -31.19 -0.36 3.88
CA SER A 395 -30.58 0.54 2.90
C SER A 395 -30.89 0.16 1.46
N VAL A 396 -30.66 -1.09 1.06
CA VAL A 396 -30.77 -1.55 -0.34
C VAL A 396 -31.20 -3.02 -0.41
N SER A 397 -31.73 -3.46 -1.56
CA SER A 397 -31.99 -4.88 -1.78
C SER A 397 -30.70 -5.68 -1.96
N SER A 398 -30.71 -6.90 -1.46
CA SER A 398 -29.62 -7.89 -1.54
C SER A 398 -30.03 -9.12 -2.36
N GLU A 399 -29.07 -9.73 -3.05
CA GLU A 399 -29.19 -11.05 -3.68
C GLU A 399 -27.98 -11.90 -3.28
N TYR A 400 -28.19 -13.17 -2.93
CA TYR A 400 -27.10 -14.10 -2.62
C TYR A 400 -26.59 -14.81 -3.87
N ALA A 401 -25.27 -14.88 -4.03
CA ALA A 401 -24.58 -15.61 -5.08
C ALA A 401 -23.70 -16.71 -4.48
N ARG A 402 -23.68 -17.90 -5.11
CA ARG A 402 -22.88 -19.05 -4.63
C ARG A 402 -21.41 -18.94 -5.02
N ASP A 403 -21.13 -18.26 -6.12
CA ASP A 403 -19.79 -18.06 -6.67
C ASP A 403 -19.70 -16.74 -7.46
N LEU A 404 -18.50 -16.42 -7.97
CA LEU A 404 -18.27 -15.20 -8.76
C LEU A 404 -19.08 -15.17 -10.05
N GLY A 405 -19.34 -16.32 -10.69
CA GLY A 405 -20.08 -16.38 -11.94
C GLY A 405 -21.55 -15.99 -11.73
N GLU A 406 -22.15 -16.51 -10.66
CA GLU A 406 -23.48 -16.09 -10.23
C GLU A 406 -23.53 -14.62 -9.82
N ALA A 407 -22.51 -14.15 -9.11
CA ALA A 407 -22.43 -12.76 -8.68
C ALA A 407 -22.38 -11.82 -9.89
N ILE A 408 -21.53 -12.11 -10.87
CA ILE A 408 -21.42 -11.35 -12.13
C ILE A 408 -22.75 -11.36 -12.89
N ALA A 409 -23.40 -12.52 -13.01
CA ALA A 409 -24.69 -12.63 -13.69
C ALA A 409 -25.79 -11.84 -12.97
N ALA A 410 -25.84 -11.87 -11.64
CA ALA A 410 -26.76 -11.08 -10.83
C ALA A 410 -26.49 -9.58 -10.97
N SER A 411 -25.22 -9.17 -10.92
CA SER A 411 -24.83 -7.77 -11.08
C SER A 411 -25.20 -7.21 -12.45
N ALA A 412 -24.99 -7.98 -13.52
CA ALA A 412 -25.38 -7.60 -14.86
C ALA A 412 -26.90 -7.38 -14.99
N ARG A 413 -27.72 -8.26 -14.40
CA ARG A 413 -29.19 -8.11 -14.39
C ARG A 413 -29.65 -6.85 -13.63
N ALA A 414 -28.94 -6.48 -12.57
CA ALA A 414 -29.29 -5.34 -11.72
C ALA A 414 -28.79 -3.98 -12.28
N SER A 415 -27.76 -4.00 -13.12
CA SER A 415 -27.10 -2.80 -13.63
C SER A 415 -27.89 -2.06 -14.73
N GLN A 416 -27.72 -0.74 -14.78
CA GLN A 416 -28.27 0.16 -15.81
C GLN A 416 -27.16 0.99 -16.46
N PRO A 417 -27.31 1.49 -17.70
CA PRO A 417 -26.32 2.38 -18.31
C PRO A 417 -26.00 3.58 -17.39
N GLY A 418 -24.71 3.82 -17.15
CA GLY A 418 -24.20 4.80 -16.21
C GLY A 418 -23.88 4.26 -14.82
N ASP A 419 -24.22 3.01 -14.52
CA ASP A 419 -23.85 2.32 -13.29
C ASP A 419 -22.43 1.74 -13.35
N ILE A 420 -21.90 1.40 -12.18
CA ILE A 420 -20.66 0.64 -12.01
C ILE A 420 -20.98 -0.67 -11.28
N VAL A 421 -20.51 -1.80 -11.81
CA VAL A 421 -20.41 -3.05 -11.05
C VAL A 421 -19.07 -3.06 -10.31
N LEU A 422 -19.10 -3.14 -8.99
CA LEU A 422 -17.94 -3.02 -8.13
C LEU A 422 -17.74 -4.30 -7.30
N LEU A 423 -16.63 -4.99 -7.49
CA LEU A 423 -16.16 -6.00 -6.54
C LEU A 423 -15.36 -5.32 -5.43
N ALA A 424 -15.99 -5.00 -4.30
CA ALA A 424 -15.33 -4.44 -3.10
C ALA A 424 -15.82 -5.21 -1.87
N PRO A 425 -15.10 -6.28 -1.47
CA PRO A 425 -15.70 -7.36 -0.69
C PRO A 425 -15.92 -7.09 0.80
N ALA A 426 -15.29 -6.06 1.37
CA ALA A 426 -15.18 -5.81 2.81
C ALA A 426 -14.55 -6.94 3.65
N CYS A 427 -14.26 -8.09 3.04
CA CYS A 427 -13.81 -9.31 3.70
C CYS A 427 -12.53 -9.89 3.08
N ALA A 428 -11.79 -10.63 3.89
CA ALA A 428 -10.75 -11.52 3.40
C ALA A 428 -11.35 -12.62 2.50
N SER A 429 -10.52 -13.22 1.65
CA SER A 429 -10.98 -14.15 0.62
C SER A 429 -10.89 -15.63 1.00
N PHE A 430 -10.35 -15.95 2.18
CA PHE A 430 -9.84 -17.28 2.51
C PHE A 430 -10.91 -18.38 2.67
N ASP A 431 -12.17 -17.99 2.80
CA ASP A 431 -13.30 -18.91 2.84
C ASP A 431 -13.61 -19.53 1.46
N MET A 432 -13.36 -18.80 0.38
CA MET A 432 -13.69 -19.22 -0.99
C MET A 432 -12.49 -19.28 -1.95
N PHE A 433 -11.37 -18.61 -1.62
CA PHE A 433 -10.21 -18.43 -2.49
C PHE A 433 -8.90 -18.53 -1.70
N ALA A 434 -7.82 -18.90 -2.38
CA ALA A 434 -6.47 -18.96 -1.79
C ALA A 434 -5.93 -17.57 -1.43
N SER A 435 -6.31 -16.52 -2.16
CA SER A 435 -5.92 -15.14 -1.90
C SER A 435 -6.84 -14.12 -2.58
N PHE A 436 -6.70 -12.84 -2.22
CA PHE A 436 -7.48 -11.77 -2.85
C PHE A 436 -7.05 -11.56 -4.31
N GLU A 437 -5.79 -11.82 -4.67
CA GLU A 437 -5.30 -11.82 -6.05
C GLU A 437 -6.04 -12.89 -6.86
N GLN A 438 -6.15 -14.12 -6.33
CA GLN A 438 -6.91 -15.18 -7.01
C GLN A 438 -8.38 -14.78 -7.24
N ARG A 439 -9.05 -14.23 -6.21
CA ARG A 439 -10.43 -13.72 -6.33
C ARG A 439 -10.52 -12.63 -7.41
N GLY A 440 -9.60 -11.69 -7.41
CA GLY A 440 -9.58 -10.57 -8.34
C GLY A 440 -9.25 -10.97 -9.78
N ASP A 441 -8.31 -11.90 -9.99
CA ASP A 441 -7.97 -12.44 -11.31
C ASP A 441 -9.13 -13.25 -11.90
N LEU A 442 -9.81 -14.06 -11.08
CA LEU A 442 -11.01 -14.80 -11.49
C LEU A 442 -12.14 -13.85 -11.87
N PHE A 443 -12.38 -12.79 -11.07
CA PHE A 443 -13.38 -11.78 -11.41
C PHE A 443 -13.06 -11.12 -12.77
N ARG A 444 -11.82 -10.67 -12.99
CA ARG A 444 -11.40 -10.09 -14.28
C ARG A 444 -11.66 -11.07 -15.43
N GLN A 445 -11.20 -12.30 -15.30
CA GLN A 445 -11.36 -13.32 -16.33
C GLN A 445 -12.84 -13.58 -16.65
N GLN A 446 -13.67 -13.79 -15.63
CA GLN A 446 -15.08 -14.14 -15.79
C GLN A 446 -15.90 -12.97 -16.30
N VAL A 447 -15.60 -11.72 -15.93
CA VAL A 447 -16.25 -10.53 -16.50
C VAL A 447 -15.98 -10.44 -17.99
N VAL A 448 -14.72 -10.57 -18.41
CA VAL A 448 -14.35 -10.52 -19.83
C VAL A 448 -15.03 -11.61 -20.64
N GLU A 449 -15.05 -12.84 -20.10
CA GLU A 449 -15.74 -13.98 -20.72
C GLU A 449 -17.25 -13.76 -20.80
N PHE A 450 -17.87 -13.30 -19.71
CA PHE A 450 -19.30 -13.03 -19.62
C PHE A 450 -19.74 -11.92 -20.60
N LEU A 451 -18.93 -10.86 -20.73
CA LEU A 451 -19.20 -9.76 -21.65
C LEU A 451 -18.78 -10.06 -23.10
N GLY A 452 -18.14 -11.21 -23.37
CA GLY A 452 -17.67 -11.56 -24.72
C GLY A 452 -16.69 -10.56 -25.32
N ILE A 453 -15.81 -9.96 -24.50
CA ILE A 453 -14.76 -9.03 -24.93
C ILE A 453 -13.53 -9.84 -25.36
N ASP A 454 -12.92 -9.49 -26.50
CA ASP A 454 -11.73 -10.19 -26.97
C ASP A 454 -10.55 -9.91 -26.02
N ARG A 455 -9.81 -10.95 -25.63
CA ARG A 455 -8.68 -10.83 -24.69
C ARG A 455 -7.56 -9.93 -25.23
N GLN A 456 -7.52 -9.69 -26.53
CA GLN A 456 -6.55 -8.78 -27.16
C GLN A 456 -6.91 -7.29 -27.02
N GLU A 457 -8.13 -6.97 -26.58
CA GLU A 457 -8.59 -5.59 -26.35
C GLU A 457 -8.43 -5.15 -24.87
N LEU A 458 -7.86 -6.00 -24.03
CA LEU A 458 -7.52 -5.67 -22.64
C LEU A 458 -6.19 -4.91 -22.58
N PRO A 459 -6.08 -3.85 -21.77
CA PRO A 459 -4.84 -3.11 -21.55
C PRO A 459 -3.73 -3.96 -20.90
#